data_AF-A0A3M1UQW7-F1
#
_entry.id   AF-A0A3M1UQW7-F1
#
_cell.length_a   1.000
_cell.length_b   1.000
_cell.length_c   1.000
_cell.angle_alpha   90.00
_cell.angle_beta   90.00
_cell.angle_gamma   90.00
#
_symmetry.space_group_name_H-M   'P 1'
#
loop_
_entity.id
_entity.type
_entity.pdbx_description
1 polymer ?
#
loop_
_entity_poly.entity_id
_entity_poly.type
_entity_poly.pdbx_seq_one_letter_code
_entity_poly.pdbx_strand_id
1 'polypeptide(L)'
;MQGLLPGLDTPVRHGELDHLDRDPDRLHRRGWQPQSEPEEEQDAGTVAQGSETHRDALRCVPKLGQRFGYNSTAATRGHAPRRGTAVESKDSSRPLRYRDAGVDIDAGNRLVARIGEAVRRTHRPGVLGELGGFGGLFAFPADRYREPVLVSGTDGVGTKLRLAIETGRHEQIGIDLVAMCVNDIVVTGAEPLFFLDYYATGRLDVEQAATVIQGIAEGCRQAGCALIGGETAEMPGLYGEGDYDLAGFAVGVVERDRIIDGQRVRPGDALLALASSGPHSNGYSLIRHILRMRRVDLDRPFAGRTLGEVLLEPTRIYVRALRALYEAVDVHAVAHITGGGLTENLPRVLPDGTQASIHQQSWTWPEIFEWLQAEGNIETGEMLRTFNCGVGMVVAVDESQAEAALQRLAELGERAWRIGRVVEAEGPPRVRYD
;
A
#
# COMPACT_ATOMS: atom_id res chain seq x y z
N MET A 1 -63.09 4.12 -38.98
CA MET A 1 -63.18 2.67 -39.19
C MET A 1 -62.65 2.01 -37.91
N GLN A 2 -63.54 1.65 -36.96
CA GLN A 2 -63.97 0.26 -36.68
C GLN A 2 -62.75 -0.69 -36.56
N GLY A 3 -62.37 -1.30 -35.43
CA GLY A 3 -63.05 -1.65 -34.18
C GLY A 3 -62.96 -3.17 -33.97
N LEU A 4 -62.50 -3.65 -32.79
CA LEU A 4 -62.96 -4.86 -32.06
C LEU A 4 -61.96 -5.30 -30.95
N LEU A 5 -62.44 -5.21 -29.70
CA LEU A 5 -62.08 -6.00 -28.50
C LEU A 5 -63.01 -7.24 -28.44
N PRO A 6 -62.80 -8.33 -27.64
CA PRO A 6 -62.66 -8.40 -26.16
C PRO A 6 -61.61 -9.48 -25.69
N GLY A 7 -61.27 -9.78 -24.42
CA GLY A 7 -61.76 -9.50 -23.07
C GLY A 7 -61.69 -10.78 -22.20
N LEU A 8 -61.32 -10.62 -20.91
CA LEU A 8 -61.62 -11.48 -19.72
C LEU A 8 -60.72 -12.74 -19.49
N ASP A 9 -60.33 -13.19 -18.28
CA ASP A 9 -60.71 -12.93 -16.89
C ASP A 9 -59.63 -13.48 -15.90
N THR A 10 -59.48 -12.84 -14.73
CA THR A 10 -58.85 -13.31 -13.44
C THR A 10 -59.70 -14.41 -12.74
N PRO A 11 -59.45 -14.97 -11.50
CA PRO A 11 -58.52 -14.65 -10.38
C PRO A 11 -57.83 -15.91 -9.75
N VAL A 12 -57.06 -15.86 -8.64
CA VAL A 12 -57.49 -16.06 -7.22
C VAL A 12 -56.29 -15.83 -6.27
N ARG A 13 -56.53 -15.11 -5.17
CA ARG A 13 -55.74 -15.06 -3.92
C ARG A 13 -56.26 -16.08 -2.91
N HIS A 14 -55.38 -16.64 -2.08
CA HIS A 14 -55.51 -17.00 -0.64
C HIS A 14 -54.25 -17.83 -0.28
N GLY A 15 -53.59 -17.75 0.88
CA GLY A 15 -53.81 -17.05 2.14
C GLY A 15 -52.55 -17.21 3.02
N GLU A 16 -52.55 -16.48 4.13
CA GLU A 16 -51.52 -16.36 5.17
C GLU A 16 -51.10 -17.69 5.82
N LEU A 17 -49.90 -17.73 6.40
CA LEU A 17 -49.68 -18.14 7.79
C LEU A 17 -48.34 -17.59 8.31
N ASP A 18 -48.35 -17.35 9.61
CA ASP A 18 -47.65 -16.30 10.34
C ASP A 18 -46.50 -16.88 11.21
N HIS A 19 -45.69 -15.97 11.76
CA HIS A 19 -44.75 -16.14 12.89
C HIS A 19 -43.35 -16.74 12.66
N LEU A 20 -42.33 -15.89 12.78
CA LEU A 20 -41.36 -15.94 13.89
C LEU A 20 -40.52 -14.65 13.92
N ASP A 21 -40.87 -13.82 14.89
CA ASP A 21 -40.20 -12.63 15.37
C ASP A 21 -38.85 -12.98 16.05
N ARG A 22 -37.72 -12.40 15.59
CA ARG A 22 -36.44 -12.27 16.35
C ARG A 22 -35.61 -11.08 15.83
N ASP A 23 -35.95 -9.91 16.35
CA ASP A 23 -35.09 -8.85 16.90
C ASP A 23 -33.54 -8.97 16.70
N PRO A 24 -32.88 -8.06 15.97
CA PRO A 24 -31.42 -7.96 15.88
C PRO A 24 -30.73 -7.09 16.96
N ASP A 25 -31.43 -6.46 17.91
CA ASP A 25 -30.84 -5.53 18.90
C ASP A 25 -30.10 -6.21 20.09
N ARG A 26 -29.53 -7.39 19.86
CA ARG A 26 -28.89 -8.18 20.94
C ARG A 26 -27.43 -8.52 20.72
N LEU A 27 -26.61 -7.57 20.26
CA LEU A 27 -25.14 -7.70 20.26
C LEU A 27 -24.41 -6.38 20.60
N HIS A 28 -24.80 -5.70 21.68
CA HIS A 28 -23.90 -4.80 22.41
C HIS A 28 -23.98 -5.07 23.91
N ARG A 29 -22.88 -5.57 24.48
CA ARG A 29 -22.37 -5.35 25.85
C ARG A 29 -21.36 -6.45 26.20
N ARG A 30 -20.08 -6.18 25.93
CA ARG A 30 -19.00 -6.60 26.83
C ARG A 30 -18.11 -5.40 27.07
N GLY A 31 -18.53 -4.61 28.06
CA GLY A 31 -17.70 -3.58 28.66
C GLY A 31 -16.54 -4.22 29.40
N TRP A 32 -15.34 -3.72 29.13
CA TRP A 32 -14.18 -3.92 29.96
C TRP A 32 -14.33 -3.00 31.18
N GLN A 33 -14.44 -3.59 32.38
CA GLN A 33 -14.40 -2.87 33.65
C GLN A 33 -13.05 -3.15 34.33
N PRO A 34 -12.35 -2.13 34.84
CA PRO A 34 -11.15 -2.34 35.65
C PRO A 34 -11.57 -2.82 37.06
N GLN A 35 -10.94 -3.89 37.53
CA GLN A 35 -11.09 -4.32 38.92
C GLN A 35 -10.17 -3.50 39.82
N SER A 36 -10.77 -3.00 40.90
CA SER A 36 -10.18 -2.27 42.02
C SER A 36 -9.21 -3.12 42.85
N GLU A 37 -8.26 -2.41 43.47
CA GLU A 37 -7.27 -2.86 44.46
C GLU A 37 -7.87 -3.55 45.70
N PRO A 38 -7.01 -4.13 46.54
CA PRO A 38 -7.09 -3.83 47.95
C PRO A 38 -5.83 -3.15 48.48
N GLU A 39 -6.11 -2.22 49.40
CA GLU A 39 -5.23 -1.42 50.24
C GLU A 39 -4.29 -2.29 51.09
N GLU A 40 -3.07 -1.81 51.32
CA GLU A 40 -2.39 -1.99 52.60
C GLU A 40 -1.63 -0.70 52.98
N GLU A 41 -1.88 -0.28 54.21
CA GLU A 41 -1.56 1.00 54.84
C GLU A 41 -0.09 1.19 55.24
N GLN A 42 0.33 2.45 55.16
CA GLN A 42 1.15 3.23 56.09
C GLN A 42 2.55 2.72 56.49
N ASP A 43 3.58 3.52 56.18
CA ASP A 43 4.16 4.34 57.26
C ASP A 43 4.91 5.58 56.74
N ALA A 44 4.87 6.63 57.56
CA ALA A 44 5.33 7.98 57.28
C ALA A 44 6.84 8.18 57.51
N GLY A 45 7.45 9.10 56.76
CA GLY A 45 8.85 9.49 56.98
C GLY A 45 9.26 10.73 56.18
N THR A 46 9.26 11.86 56.86
CA THR A 46 9.41 13.24 56.39
C THR A 46 10.84 13.65 55.98
N VAL A 47 10.92 14.71 55.16
CA VAL A 47 12.02 15.71 54.97
C VAL A 47 13.21 15.32 54.07
N ALA A 48 13.41 16.05 52.97
CA ALA A 48 14.47 17.06 52.84
C ALA A 48 14.61 17.60 51.40
N GLN A 49 14.80 18.91 51.31
CA GLN A 49 15.23 19.68 50.15
C GLN A 49 16.63 19.24 49.68
N GLY A 50 16.90 19.33 48.37
CA GLY A 50 18.25 19.15 47.84
C GLY A 50 18.31 19.45 46.34
N SER A 51 19.11 20.45 46.01
CA SER A 51 19.33 21.08 44.72
C SER A 51 20.32 20.32 43.82
N GLU A 52 20.41 20.80 42.57
CA GLU A 52 21.60 20.80 41.69
C GLU A 52 21.86 19.65 40.69
N THR A 53 21.76 20.05 39.42
CA THR A 53 22.76 19.92 38.31
C THR A 53 23.04 18.58 37.61
N HIS A 54 22.70 18.60 36.31
CA HIS A 54 23.54 18.30 35.12
C HIS A 54 24.64 17.20 35.13
N ARG A 55 24.57 16.42 34.04
CA ARG A 55 25.63 15.64 33.33
C ARG A 55 26.01 14.28 33.91
N ASP A 56 25.55 13.22 33.25
CA ASP A 56 26.41 12.29 32.48
C ASP A 56 25.60 11.04 32.09
N ALA A 57 25.24 10.93 30.80
CA ALA A 57 24.61 9.74 30.25
C ALA A 57 25.33 9.33 28.97
N LEU A 58 26.49 8.68 29.12
CA LEU A 58 27.15 7.92 28.06
C LEU A 58 28.01 6.82 28.71
N ARG A 59 27.44 5.62 28.87
CA ARG A 59 28.14 4.32 28.82
C ARG A 59 27.18 3.17 29.16
N CYS A 60 26.91 2.33 28.15
CA CYS A 60 27.11 0.86 28.18
C CYS A 60 26.20 0.19 27.15
N VAL A 61 26.77 -0.20 26.01
CA VAL A 61 26.21 -1.24 25.13
C VAL A 61 27.19 -2.41 25.18
N PRO A 62 26.83 -3.59 25.71
CA PRO A 62 27.71 -4.74 25.65
C PRO A 62 27.62 -5.42 24.28
N LYS A 63 28.79 -5.73 23.73
CA LYS A 63 29.01 -6.56 22.53
C LYS A 63 28.48 -7.97 22.78
N LEU A 64 27.47 -8.42 22.02
CA LEU A 64 27.18 -9.85 21.90
C LEU A 64 27.94 -10.43 20.71
N GLY A 65 28.96 -11.21 21.03
CA GLY A 65 29.47 -12.26 20.17
C GLY A 65 29.55 -13.52 21.01
N GLN A 66 28.85 -14.58 20.62
CA GLN A 66 29.28 -15.95 20.88
C GLN A 66 28.51 -16.97 20.04
N ARG A 67 29.32 -17.83 19.40
CA ARG A 67 28.97 -19.05 18.69
C ARG A 67 28.28 -20.04 19.63
N PHE A 68 27.21 -20.68 19.16
CA PHE A 68 26.73 -21.94 19.75
C PHE A 68 27.03 -23.09 18.78
N GLY A 69 28.00 -23.91 19.15
CA GLY A 69 28.21 -25.24 18.58
C GLY A 69 27.38 -26.26 19.36
N TYR A 70 26.61 -27.07 18.65
CA TYR A 70 25.94 -28.23 19.22
C TYR A 70 26.84 -29.46 19.10
N ASN A 71 27.31 -29.96 20.25
CA ASN A 71 27.82 -31.32 20.42
C ASN A 71 26.65 -32.21 20.81
N SER A 72 26.41 -33.29 20.06
CA SER A 72 25.66 -34.45 20.54
C SER A 72 26.54 -35.68 20.51
N THR A 73 26.94 -36.12 21.70
CA THR A 73 27.50 -37.45 21.97
C THR A 73 26.37 -38.38 22.37
N ALA A 74 26.18 -39.48 21.64
CA ALA A 74 25.51 -40.66 22.16
C ALA A 74 26.23 -41.90 21.61
N ALA A 75 26.83 -42.66 22.53
CA ALA A 75 27.49 -43.92 22.27
C ALA A 75 26.48 -45.07 22.37
N THR A 76 26.50 -45.97 21.40
CA THR A 76 25.98 -47.34 21.55
C THR A 76 26.95 -48.34 20.94
N ARG A 77 27.07 -49.47 21.64
CA ARG A 77 28.08 -50.53 21.46
C ARG A 77 27.80 -51.39 20.22
N GLY A 78 28.89 -51.99 19.72
CA GLY A 78 28.99 -52.56 18.39
C GLY A 78 28.40 -53.95 18.16
N HIS A 79 28.46 -54.36 16.89
CA HIS A 79 28.50 -55.73 16.37
C HIS A 79 29.21 -55.70 15.00
N ALA A 80 30.12 -56.65 14.76
CA ALA A 80 30.95 -56.78 13.56
C ALA A 80 30.28 -57.71 12.50
N PRO A 81 30.80 -57.82 11.25
CA PRO A 81 29.99 -57.67 10.05
C PRO A 81 29.57 -59.00 9.39
N ARG A 82 28.53 -58.95 8.55
CA ARG A 82 28.25 -60.00 7.55
C ARG A 82 28.34 -59.41 6.15
N ARG A 83 29.18 -60.05 5.33
CA ARG A 83 29.43 -59.74 3.92
C ARG A 83 28.15 -59.91 3.11
N GLY A 84 27.68 -58.83 2.49
CA GLY A 84 26.70 -58.81 1.43
C GLY A 84 27.27 -57.99 0.27
N THR A 85 27.21 -58.55 -0.92
CA THR A 85 27.75 -58.02 -2.19
C THR A 85 27.27 -56.60 -2.46
N ALA A 86 28.21 -55.66 -2.54
CA ALA A 86 27.97 -54.31 -3.00
C ALA A 86 27.59 -54.34 -4.49
N VAL A 87 26.37 -53.93 -4.81
CA VAL A 87 26.06 -53.38 -6.12
C VAL A 87 26.59 -51.95 -6.07
N GLU A 88 27.63 -51.66 -6.84
CA GLU A 88 28.15 -50.30 -7.02
C GLU A 88 27.08 -49.45 -7.72
N SER A 89 26.22 -48.79 -6.96
CA SER A 89 25.58 -47.58 -7.43
C SER A 89 26.63 -46.47 -7.37
N LYS A 90 27.31 -46.21 -8.50
CA LYS A 90 27.97 -44.92 -8.75
C LYS A 90 26.89 -43.85 -8.89
N ASP A 91 26.21 -43.52 -7.79
CA ASP A 91 25.62 -42.21 -7.67
C ASP A 91 26.71 -41.30 -7.12
N SER A 92 27.24 -40.46 -8.01
CA SER A 92 28.31 -39.54 -7.69
C SER A 92 27.88 -38.65 -6.52
N SER A 93 28.43 -38.92 -5.34
CA SER A 93 28.21 -38.17 -4.10
C SER A 93 28.86 -36.78 -4.19
N ARG A 94 28.38 -35.95 -5.12
CA ARG A 94 28.73 -34.54 -5.16
C ARG A 94 28.01 -33.89 -3.97
N PRO A 95 28.72 -33.26 -3.02
CA PRO A 95 28.07 -32.63 -1.88
C PRO A 95 27.14 -31.54 -2.39
N LEU A 96 25.83 -31.68 -2.10
CA LEU A 96 24.81 -30.71 -2.44
C LEU A 96 25.12 -29.38 -1.74
N ARG A 97 25.25 -28.33 -2.55
CA ARG A 97 25.33 -26.95 -2.08
C ARG A 97 23.93 -26.37 -2.08
N TYR A 98 23.71 -25.34 -1.26
CA TYR A 98 22.45 -24.59 -1.30
C TYR A 98 22.20 -23.97 -2.68
N ARG A 99 23.28 -23.63 -3.41
CA ARG A 99 23.26 -23.26 -4.82
C ARG A 99 22.73 -24.35 -5.76
N ASP A 100 22.95 -25.63 -5.45
CA ASP A 100 22.41 -26.75 -6.23
C ASP A 100 20.88 -26.90 -6.03
N ALA A 101 20.34 -26.30 -4.95
CA ALA A 101 18.90 -26.12 -4.74
C ALA A 101 18.37 -24.80 -5.34
N GLY A 102 19.20 -24.06 -6.07
CA GLY A 102 18.82 -22.84 -6.80
C GLY A 102 18.96 -21.54 -6.03
N VAL A 103 19.68 -21.50 -4.89
CA VAL A 103 19.87 -20.27 -4.10
C VAL A 103 21.33 -19.80 -4.13
N ASP A 104 21.60 -18.62 -4.71
CA ASP A 104 22.94 -18.05 -4.84
C ASP A 104 23.17 -16.88 -3.87
N ILE A 105 23.73 -17.19 -2.69
CA ILE A 105 24.09 -16.20 -1.67
C ILE A 105 25.08 -15.15 -2.21
N ASP A 106 25.98 -15.54 -3.13
CA ASP A 106 26.93 -14.60 -3.73
C ASP A 106 26.21 -13.61 -4.67
N ALA A 107 25.09 -14.01 -5.28
CA ALA A 107 24.26 -13.12 -6.09
C ALA A 107 23.59 -12.05 -5.23
N GLY A 108 23.10 -12.42 -4.04
CA GLY A 108 22.57 -11.47 -3.05
C GLY A 108 23.62 -10.41 -2.65
N ASN A 109 24.86 -10.82 -2.37
CA ASN A 109 25.94 -9.88 -2.04
C ASN A 109 26.28 -8.92 -3.20
N ARG A 110 26.26 -9.41 -4.45
CA ARG A 110 26.46 -8.57 -5.64
C ARG A 110 25.32 -7.57 -5.82
N LEU A 111 24.08 -7.98 -5.53
CA LEU A 111 22.91 -7.10 -5.59
C LEU A 111 23.04 -5.95 -4.59
N VAL A 112 23.34 -6.26 -3.32
CA VAL A 112 23.55 -5.25 -2.26
C VAL A 112 24.60 -4.21 -2.66
N ALA A 113 25.74 -4.65 -3.22
CA ALA A 113 26.79 -3.75 -3.67
C ALA A 113 26.33 -2.79 -4.79
N ARG A 114 25.46 -3.26 -5.69
CA ARG A 114 24.94 -2.45 -6.82
C ARG A 114 23.90 -1.42 -6.40
N ILE A 115 23.04 -1.76 -5.45
CA ILE A 115 21.95 -0.87 -5.03
C ILE A 115 22.40 0.14 -3.97
N GLY A 116 23.58 -0.05 -3.35
CA GLY A 116 24.02 0.71 -2.19
C GLY A 116 24.09 2.23 -2.39
N GLU A 117 24.39 2.74 -3.59
CA GLU A 117 24.30 4.18 -3.84
C GLU A 117 22.85 4.68 -3.90
N ALA A 118 21.97 3.94 -4.59
CA ALA A 118 20.56 4.29 -4.69
C ALA A 118 19.89 4.33 -3.32
N VAL A 119 20.15 3.32 -2.47
CA VAL A 119 19.66 3.29 -1.09
C VAL A 119 20.19 4.48 -0.29
N ARG A 120 21.50 4.77 -0.35
CA ARG A 120 22.09 5.90 0.38
C ARG A 120 21.47 7.25 0.00
N ARG A 121 21.03 7.44 -1.25
CA ARG A 121 20.32 8.66 -1.68
C ARG A 121 18.94 8.83 -1.03
N THR A 122 18.37 7.77 -0.45
CA THR A 122 17.12 7.84 0.33
C THR A 122 17.35 8.20 1.79
N HIS A 123 18.59 8.21 2.26
CA HIS A 123 18.89 8.47 3.67
C HIS A 123 18.38 9.85 4.09
N ARG A 124 17.80 9.88 5.28
CA ARG A 124 17.28 11.07 5.94
C ARG A 124 17.68 11.07 7.42
N PRO A 125 17.58 12.21 8.12
CA PRO A 125 17.74 12.22 9.57
C PRO A 125 16.86 11.17 10.22
N GLY A 126 17.48 10.34 11.07
CA GLY A 126 16.84 9.17 11.68
C GLY A 126 17.52 7.85 11.31
N VAL A 127 18.02 7.70 10.08
CA VAL A 127 18.68 6.43 9.68
C VAL A 127 19.96 6.20 10.49
N LEU A 128 20.09 5.03 11.12
CA LEU A 128 21.26 4.62 11.88
C LEU A 128 21.94 3.41 11.20
N GLY A 129 23.18 3.59 10.73
CA GLY A 129 23.96 2.53 10.08
C GLY A 129 23.82 2.49 8.56
N GLU A 130 24.22 1.36 7.98
CA GLU A 130 24.20 1.10 6.53
C GLU A 130 23.42 -0.19 6.21
N LEU A 131 23.11 -0.39 4.94
CA LEU A 131 22.46 -1.61 4.45
C LEU A 131 23.36 -2.85 4.68
N GLY A 132 22.76 -4.00 5.00
CA GLY A 132 23.48 -5.27 5.21
C GLY A 132 23.65 -5.70 6.68
N GLY A 133 23.12 -4.92 7.63
CA GLY A 133 22.93 -5.37 9.02
C GLY A 133 21.71 -6.29 9.16
N PHE A 134 21.55 -6.91 10.34
CA PHE A 134 20.40 -7.78 10.67
C PHE A 134 19.04 -7.06 10.65
N GLY A 135 19.04 -5.73 10.66
CA GLY A 135 17.82 -4.92 10.57
C GLY A 135 18.16 -3.47 10.30
N GLY A 136 17.25 -2.78 9.59
CA GLY A 136 17.28 -1.34 9.43
C GLY A 136 16.95 -0.64 10.76
N LEU A 137 17.75 0.34 11.14
CA LEU A 137 17.56 1.10 12.37
C LEU A 137 17.15 2.54 12.03
N PHE A 138 16.10 3.03 12.69
CA PHE A 138 15.61 4.40 12.53
C PHE A 138 15.37 5.04 13.90
N ALA A 139 16.13 6.08 14.22
CA ALA A 139 15.92 6.92 15.39
C ALA A 139 14.63 7.73 15.22
N PHE A 140 13.73 7.59 16.19
CA PHE A 140 12.46 8.29 16.20
C PHE A 140 12.67 9.80 16.44
N PRO A 141 12.04 10.70 15.66
CA PRO A 141 12.18 12.16 15.81
C PRO A 141 11.34 12.69 16.97
N ALA A 142 11.73 12.34 18.21
CA ALA A 142 10.97 12.61 19.43
C ALA A 142 10.75 14.11 19.74
N ASP A 143 11.57 14.99 19.17
CA ASP A 143 11.46 16.45 19.32
C ASP A 143 10.30 17.06 18.51
N ARG A 144 9.74 16.32 17.55
CA ARG A 144 8.71 16.81 16.62
C ARG A 144 7.28 16.38 16.97
N TYR A 145 7.09 15.44 17.90
CA TYR A 145 5.79 14.83 18.22
C TYR A 145 5.59 14.73 19.74
N ARG A 146 4.42 15.14 20.22
CA ARG A 146 4.01 15.06 21.64
C ARG A 146 3.46 13.67 21.95
N GLU A 147 2.52 13.18 21.16
CA GLU A 147 1.86 11.88 21.31
C GLU A 147 1.91 11.11 19.97
N PRO A 148 3.09 10.62 19.58
CA PRO A 148 3.27 10.02 18.28
C PRO A 148 2.48 8.72 18.12
N VAL A 149 1.85 8.55 16.97
CA VAL A 149 1.19 7.33 16.53
C VAL A 149 1.90 6.84 15.27
N LEU A 150 2.36 5.58 15.30
CA LEU A 150 2.93 4.94 14.12
C LEU A 150 1.82 4.41 13.22
N VAL A 151 1.96 4.67 11.92
CA VAL A 151 1.06 4.18 10.88
C VAL A 151 1.87 3.30 9.94
N SER A 152 1.44 2.06 9.76
CA SER A 152 2.11 1.11 8.86
C SER A 152 1.17 0.70 7.75
N GLY A 153 1.72 0.55 6.54
CA GLY A 153 1.01 0.03 5.37
C GLY A 153 1.87 -1.03 4.68
N THR A 154 1.22 -2.02 4.09
CA THR A 154 1.87 -2.98 3.20
C THR A 154 1.03 -3.18 1.96
N ASP A 155 1.68 -3.26 0.82
CA ASP A 155 1.02 -3.49 -0.46
C ASP A 155 1.99 -4.14 -1.46
N GLY A 156 1.44 -4.66 -2.55
CA GLY A 156 2.17 -5.11 -3.72
C GLY A 156 1.87 -4.23 -4.94
N VAL A 157 2.55 -4.51 -6.05
CA VAL A 157 2.27 -3.85 -7.32
C VAL A 157 1.05 -4.47 -8.03
N GLY A 158 0.79 -5.76 -7.80
CA GLY A 158 -0.27 -6.49 -8.45
C GLY A 158 0.03 -6.81 -9.93
N THR A 159 -1.01 -6.99 -10.74
CA THR A 159 -0.88 -7.56 -12.09
C THR A 159 -0.22 -6.65 -13.13
N LYS A 160 0.13 -5.41 -12.76
CA LYS A 160 1.02 -4.54 -13.55
C LYS A 160 2.42 -5.14 -13.71
N LEU A 161 2.91 -5.89 -12.71
CA LEU A 161 4.18 -6.63 -12.78
C LEU A 161 4.26 -7.49 -14.04
N ARG A 162 3.15 -8.12 -14.41
CA ARG A 162 3.15 -9.03 -15.56
C ARG A 162 3.38 -8.29 -16.87
N LEU A 163 2.87 -7.06 -17.01
CA LEU A 163 3.13 -6.22 -18.18
C LEU A 163 4.59 -5.75 -18.21
N ALA A 164 5.16 -5.38 -17.05
CA ALA A 164 6.56 -5.02 -16.93
C ALA A 164 7.50 -6.19 -17.33
N ILE A 165 7.19 -7.40 -16.85
CA ILE A 165 7.93 -8.63 -17.21
C ILE A 165 7.81 -8.93 -18.70
N GLU A 166 6.60 -8.89 -19.27
CA GLU A 166 6.36 -9.18 -20.69
C GLU A 166 7.04 -8.18 -21.64
N THR A 167 7.30 -6.96 -21.19
CA THR A 167 7.95 -5.90 -21.98
C THR A 167 9.42 -5.66 -21.64
N GLY A 168 9.94 -6.29 -20.58
CA GLY A 168 11.29 -6.06 -20.07
C GLY A 168 11.52 -4.66 -19.48
N ARG A 169 10.45 -3.92 -19.14
CA ARG A 169 10.50 -2.53 -18.64
C ARG A 169 10.30 -2.53 -17.11
N HIS A 170 11.39 -2.61 -16.37
CA HIS A 170 11.40 -2.79 -14.91
C HIS A 170 11.69 -1.51 -14.12
N GLU A 171 12.14 -0.45 -14.79
CA GLU A 171 12.75 0.75 -14.20
C GLU A 171 11.81 1.52 -13.26
N GLN A 172 10.51 1.48 -13.55
CA GLN A 172 9.50 2.30 -12.89
C GLN A 172 8.62 1.51 -11.91
N ILE A 173 8.70 0.17 -11.92
CA ILE A 173 7.80 -0.69 -11.15
C ILE A 173 8.03 -0.59 -9.64
N GLY A 174 9.26 -0.25 -9.24
CA GLY A 174 9.59 0.00 -7.84
C GLY A 174 8.95 1.29 -7.31
N ILE A 175 8.71 2.29 -8.18
CA ILE A 175 7.99 3.50 -7.81
C ILE A 175 6.52 3.18 -7.53
N ASP A 176 5.91 2.31 -8.36
CA ASP A 176 4.54 1.82 -8.11
C ASP A 176 4.40 1.15 -6.74
N LEU A 177 5.35 0.28 -6.38
CA LEU A 177 5.36 -0.42 -5.09
C LEU A 177 5.36 0.57 -3.91
N VAL A 178 6.25 1.55 -3.96
CA VAL A 178 6.34 2.57 -2.90
C VAL A 178 5.08 3.42 -2.87
N ALA A 179 4.60 3.87 -4.04
CA ALA A 179 3.46 4.75 -4.15
C ALA A 179 2.18 4.14 -3.54
N MET A 180 1.93 2.86 -3.80
CA MET A 180 0.78 2.15 -3.21
C MET A 180 0.80 2.21 -1.68
N CYS A 181 1.95 1.92 -1.07
CA CYS A 181 2.08 1.94 0.39
C CYS A 181 2.06 3.35 0.99
N VAL A 182 2.84 4.30 0.43
CA VAL A 182 3.02 5.62 1.04
C VAL A 182 1.80 6.52 0.85
N ASN A 183 1.07 6.36 -0.26
CA ASN A 183 -0.19 7.07 -0.49
C ASN A 183 -1.26 6.62 0.51
N ASP A 184 -1.29 5.34 0.89
CA ASP A 184 -2.26 4.82 1.87
C ASP A 184 -2.00 5.30 3.29
N ILE A 185 -0.73 5.42 3.71
CA ILE A 185 -0.45 5.92 5.05
C ILE A 185 -0.63 7.44 5.14
N VAL A 186 -0.30 8.20 4.09
CA VAL A 186 -0.38 9.68 4.14
C VAL A 186 -1.82 10.16 4.23
N VAL A 187 -2.82 9.40 3.76
CA VAL A 187 -4.25 9.80 3.89
C VAL A 187 -4.69 10.03 5.33
N THR A 188 -4.00 9.42 6.29
CA THR A 188 -4.26 9.57 7.74
C THR A 188 -3.59 10.82 8.35
N GLY A 189 -2.88 11.61 7.55
CA GLY A 189 -2.02 12.71 8.02
C GLY A 189 -0.58 12.29 8.34
N ALA A 190 -0.23 11.02 8.15
CA ALA A 190 1.09 10.50 8.51
C ALA A 190 2.20 10.98 7.58
N GLU A 191 3.36 11.27 8.17
CA GLU A 191 4.62 11.46 7.45
C GLU A 191 5.33 10.10 7.29
N PRO A 192 5.61 9.62 6.06
CA PRO A 192 6.43 8.44 5.85
C PRO A 192 7.85 8.64 6.40
N LEU A 193 8.34 7.68 7.20
CA LEU A 193 9.68 7.70 7.79
C LEU A 193 10.62 6.77 7.03
N PHE A 194 10.24 5.51 6.89
CA PHE A 194 11.07 4.50 6.25
C PHE A 194 10.24 3.45 5.50
N PHE A 195 10.92 2.72 4.63
CA PHE A 195 10.38 1.69 3.76
C PHE A 195 11.23 0.42 3.86
N LEU A 196 10.57 -0.72 3.71
CA LEU A 196 11.22 -2.01 3.45
C LEU A 196 10.58 -2.69 2.25
N ASP A 197 11.36 -3.50 1.54
CA ASP A 197 10.88 -4.29 0.41
C ASP A 197 11.15 -5.80 0.58
N TYR A 198 10.34 -6.61 -0.08
CA TYR A 198 10.53 -8.05 -0.22
C TYR A 198 10.44 -8.39 -1.71
N TYR A 199 11.55 -8.87 -2.26
CA TYR A 199 11.68 -9.29 -3.65
C TYR A 199 11.71 -10.82 -3.72
N ALA A 200 10.73 -11.43 -4.39
CA ALA A 200 10.66 -12.87 -4.58
C ALA A 200 10.78 -13.23 -6.07
N THR A 201 11.57 -14.25 -6.40
CA THR A 201 11.71 -14.72 -7.79
C THR A 201 12.04 -16.20 -7.85
N GLY A 202 11.91 -16.83 -9.03
CA GLY A 202 12.29 -18.23 -9.23
C GLY A 202 13.81 -18.40 -9.29
N ARG A 203 14.51 -17.46 -9.92
CA ARG A 203 15.97 -17.40 -9.96
C ARG A 203 16.40 -15.94 -10.07
N LEU A 204 17.36 -15.53 -9.24
CA LEU A 204 17.78 -14.14 -9.17
C LEU A 204 18.53 -13.70 -10.44
N ASP A 205 17.91 -12.78 -11.18
CA ASP A 205 18.61 -11.92 -12.12
C ASP A 205 19.04 -10.63 -11.41
N VAL A 206 20.34 -10.46 -11.23
CA VAL A 206 20.90 -9.34 -10.46
C VAL A 206 20.70 -8.00 -11.18
N GLU A 207 20.67 -7.94 -12.51
CA GLU A 207 20.42 -6.68 -13.24
C GLU A 207 18.96 -6.28 -13.13
N GLN A 208 18.05 -7.24 -13.30
CA GLN A 208 16.61 -6.99 -13.16
C GLN A 208 16.27 -6.55 -11.74
N ALA A 209 16.73 -7.30 -10.72
CA ALA A 209 16.48 -6.95 -9.32
C ALA A 209 17.08 -5.59 -8.95
N ALA A 210 18.31 -5.28 -9.41
CA ALA A 210 18.92 -3.98 -9.16
C ALA A 210 18.12 -2.84 -9.80
N THR A 211 17.61 -3.03 -11.02
CA THR A 211 16.76 -2.06 -11.73
C THR A 211 15.47 -1.78 -10.95
N VAL A 212 14.80 -2.83 -10.47
CA VAL A 212 13.59 -2.71 -9.65
C VAL A 212 13.86 -1.96 -8.35
N ILE A 213 14.90 -2.35 -7.60
CA ILE A 213 15.25 -1.75 -6.31
C ILE A 213 15.69 -0.29 -6.47
N GLN A 214 16.35 0.06 -7.58
CA GLN A 214 16.64 1.47 -7.91
C GLN A 214 15.34 2.28 -8.08
N GLY A 215 14.31 1.69 -8.70
CA GLY A 215 12.96 2.27 -8.76
C GLY A 215 12.32 2.43 -7.37
N ILE A 216 12.49 1.45 -6.47
CA ILE A 216 12.01 1.54 -5.08
C ILE A 216 12.71 2.70 -4.36
N ALA A 217 14.03 2.81 -4.50
CA ALA A 217 14.80 3.90 -3.91
C ALA A 217 14.35 5.27 -4.45
N GLU A 218 14.07 5.38 -5.76
CA GLU A 218 13.53 6.60 -6.36
C GLU A 218 12.13 6.93 -5.81
N GLY A 219 11.24 5.95 -5.66
CA GLY A 219 9.94 6.13 -5.01
C GLY A 219 10.09 6.62 -3.56
N CYS A 220 11.01 6.03 -2.79
CA CYS A 220 11.30 6.46 -1.42
C CYS A 220 11.79 7.91 -1.37
N ARG A 221 12.67 8.30 -2.30
CA ARG A 221 13.16 9.68 -2.43
C ARG A 221 12.03 10.66 -2.73
N GLN A 222 11.09 10.32 -3.61
CA GLN A 222 9.92 11.14 -3.91
C GLN A 222 8.98 11.27 -2.70
N ALA A 223 8.79 10.18 -1.94
CA ALA A 223 7.98 10.15 -0.72
C ALA A 223 8.66 10.84 0.47
N GLY A 224 9.98 11.03 0.43
CA GLY A 224 10.76 11.55 1.54
C GLY A 224 10.99 10.53 2.67
N CYS A 225 10.89 9.23 2.40
CA CYS A 225 11.23 8.16 3.35
C CYS A 225 12.56 7.51 2.99
N ALA A 226 13.19 6.84 3.97
CA ALA A 226 14.41 6.06 3.73
C ALA A 226 14.11 4.60 3.44
N LEU A 227 14.77 4.03 2.43
CA LEU A 227 14.82 2.58 2.26
C LEU A 227 15.86 2.03 3.24
N ILE A 228 15.42 1.36 4.31
CA ILE A 228 16.31 0.95 5.41
C ILE A 228 16.60 -0.54 5.47
N GLY A 229 15.92 -1.33 4.64
CA GLY A 229 16.14 -2.77 4.57
C GLY A 229 15.23 -3.41 3.54
N GLY A 230 15.52 -4.66 3.24
CA GLY A 230 14.71 -5.48 2.35
C GLY A 230 15.25 -6.90 2.32
N GLU A 231 14.55 -7.78 1.63
CA GLU A 231 14.92 -9.19 1.50
C GLU A 231 14.78 -9.65 0.04
N THR A 232 15.64 -10.56 -0.40
CA THR A 232 15.61 -11.14 -1.75
C THR A 232 15.58 -12.66 -1.65
N ALA A 233 14.46 -13.25 -2.04
CA ALA A 233 14.21 -14.69 -1.92
C ALA A 233 14.16 -15.38 -3.30
N GLU A 234 15.03 -16.38 -3.48
CA GLU A 234 14.98 -17.31 -4.61
C GLU A 234 14.14 -18.54 -4.22
N MET A 235 13.02 -18.74 -4.91
CA MET A 235 12.06 -19.82 -4.69
C MET A 235 11.78 -20.59 -5.99
N PRO A 236 12.76 -21.36 -6.49
CA PRO A 236 12.59 -22.14 -7.71
C PRO A 236 11.45 -23.15 -7.53
N GLY A 237 10.61 -23.27 -8.57
CA GLY A 237 9.43 -24.15 -8.56
C GLY A 237 8.16 -23.49 -8.01
N LEU A 238 8.25 -22.33 -7.35
CA LEU A 238 7.09 -21.50 -7.03
C LEU A 238 6.85 -20.44 -8.10
N TYR A 239 7.91 -19.75 -8.52
CA TYR A 239 7.86 -18.72 -9.57
C TYR A 239 8.39 -19.27 -10.90
N GLY A 240 7.77 -18.82 -12.01
CA GLY A 240 8.22 -19.11 -13.36
C GLY A 240 9.56 -18.45 -13.68
N GLU A 241 10.16 -18.84 -14.81
CA GLU A 241 11.39 -18.20 -15.29
C GLU A 241 11.15 -16.73 -15.64
N GLY A 242 11.97 -15.83 -15.07
CA GLY A 242 11.84 -14.38 -15.24
C GLY A 242 10.71 -13.72 -14.46
N ASP A 243 9.85 -14.50 -13.80
CA ASP A 243 8.81 -13.96 -12.94
C ASP A 243 9.42 -13.51 -11.59
N TYR A 244 8.92 -12.39 -11.10
CA TYR A 244 9.19 -11.90 -9.75
C TYR A 244 7.95 -11.24 -9.16
N ASP A 245 7.91 -11.16 -7.84
CA ASP A 245 6.87 -10.52 -7.05
C ASP A 245 7.49 -9.57 -6.02
N LEU A 246 6.74 -8.54 -5.68
CA LEU A 246 7.19 -7.45 -4.83
C LEU A 246 6.16 -7.19 -3.73
N ALA A 247 6.63 -7.12 -2.49
CA ALA A 247 5.88 -6.56 -1.38
C ALA A 247 6.65 -5.39 -0.76
N GLY A 248 5.91 -4.35 -0.39
CA GLY A 248 6.41 -3.12 0.18
C GLY A 248 5.85 -2.93 1.58
N PHE A 249 6.61 -2.25 2.42
CA PHE A 249 6.25 -1.97 3.80
C PHE A 249 6.65 -0.54 4.13
N ALA A 250 5.66 0.34 4.30
CA ALA A 250 5.90 1.72 4.72
C ALA A 250 5.56 1.89 6.20
N VAL A 251 6.40 2.63 6.93
CA VAL A 251 6.09 3.10 8.27
C VAL A 251 6.19 4.61 8.30
N GLY A 252 5.14 5.24 8.78
CA GLY A 252 5.05 6.68 9.02
C GLY A 252 4.64 7.00 10.44
N VAL A 253 4.57 8.30 10.71
CA VAL A 253 4.18 8.83 12.02
C VAL A 253 3.21 9.99 11.86
N VAL A 254 2.23 10.06 12.74
CA VAL A 254 1.28 11.15 12.86
C VAL A 254 1.16 11.58 14.32
N GLU A 255 0.89 12.86 14.56
CA GLU A 255 0.52 13.35 15.89
C GLU A 255 -0.92 12.91 16.20
N ARG A 256 -1.20 12.40 17.41
CA ARG A 256 -2.51 11.81 17.75
C ARG A 256 -3.68 12.75 17.47
N ASP A 257 -3.54 14.03 17.78
CA ASP A 257 -4.60 15.03 17.59
C ASP A 257 -4.70 15.57 16.15
N ARG A 258 -3.83 15.12 15.25
CA ARG A 258 -3.83 15.45 13.81
C ARG A 258 -4.20 14.28 12.90
N ILE A 259 -4.63 13.16 13.47
CA ILE A 259 -5.10 12.03 12.67
C ILE A 259 -6.33 12.47 11.86
N ILE A 260 -6.28 12.20 10.56
CA ILE A 260 -7.39 12.41 9.64
C ILE A 260 -8.15 11.08 9.53
N ASP A 261 -9.37 11.04 10.04
CA ASP A 261 -10.20 9.83 10.14
C ASP A 261 -11.59 9.97 9.51
N GLY A 262 -11.86 11.12 8.86
CA GLY A 262 -13.13 11.39 8.18
C GLY A 262 -14.27 11.86 9.09
N GLN A 263 -14.10 11.88 10.43
CA GLN A 263 -15.18 12.28 11.35
C GLN A 263 -15.56 13.76 11.24
N ARG A 264 -14.67 14.58 10.67
CA ARG A 264 -14.88 16.02 10.50
C ARG A 264 -15.64 16.37 9.21
N VAL A 265 -15.85 15.38 8.35
CA VAL A 265 -16.58 15.55 7.10
C VAL A 265 -18.03 15.90 7.39
N ARG A 266 -18.56 16.87 6.63
CA ARG A 266 -19.95 17.32 6.74
C ARG A 266 -20.56 17.66 5.38
N PRO A 267 -21.89 17.60 5.23
CA PRO A 267 -22.57 18.15 4.07
C PRO A 267 -22.14 19.60 3.81
N GLY A 268 -21.81 19.90 2.56
CA GLY A 268 -21.27 21.20 2.14
C GLY A 268 -19.76 21.20 1.91
N ASP A 269 -19.01 20.23 2.42
CA ASP A 269 -17.57 20.12 2.15
C ASP A 269 -17.28 20.02 0.65
N ALA A 270 -16.25 20.73 0.20
CA ALA A 270 -15.75 20.62 -1.16
C ALA A 270 -14.91 19.36 -1.32
N LEU A 271 -15.11 18.67 -2.45
CA LEU A 271 -14.27 17.55 -2.85
C LEU A 271 -13.29 18.02 -3.93
N LEU A 272 -12.00 17.89 -3.65
CA LEU A 272 -10.90 18.27 -4.54
C LEU A 272 -10.19 17.01 -5.03
N ALA A 273 -10.09 16.83 -6.34
CA ALA A 273 -9.35 15.73 -6.95
C ALA A 273 -7.93 16.14 -7.29
N LEU A 274 -6.98 15.22 -7.17
CA LEU A 274 -5.63 15.33 -7.72
C LEU A 274 -5.49 14.32 -8.86
N ALA A 275 -4.89 14.77 -9.97
CA ALA A 275 -4.76 13.96 -11.17
C ALA A 275 -3.92 12.71 -10.93
N SER A 276 -4.33 11.58 -11.50
CA SER A 276 -3.48 10.40 -11.66
C SER A 276 -2.50 10.58 -12.83
N SER A 277 -1.50 9.71 -12.89
CA SER A 277 -0.55 9.61 -14.01
C SER A 277 -1.03 8.66 -15.11
N GLY A 278 -2.13 7.94 -14.87
CA GLY A 278 -2.61 6.86 -15.70
C GLY A 278 -3.37 5.85 -14.84
N PRO A 279 -3.43 4.56 -15.23
CA PRO A 279 -4.11 3.51 -14.45
C PRO A 279 -3.49 3.22 -13.07
N HIS A 280 -2.34 3.80 -12.76
CA HIS A 280 -1.57 3.55 -11.53
C HIS A 280 -1.18 2.08 -11.41
N SER A 281 -1.54 1.39 -10.32
CA SER A 281 -1.23 -0.04 -10.10
C SER A 281 -2.49 -0.93 -10.06
N ASN A 282 -3.64 -0.42 -10.51
CA ASN A 282 -4.94 -1.11 -10.41
C ASN A 282 -5.59 -1.35 -11.78
N GLY A 283 -6.45 -2.37 -11.88
CA GLY A 283 -7.17 -2.71 -13.11
C GLY A 283 -6.35 -3.44 -14.18
N TYR A 284 -5.08 -3.76 -13.94
CA TYR A 284 -4.18 -4.36 -14.94
C TYR A 284 -4.60 -5.75 -15.41
N SER A 285 -5.36 -6.49 -14.61
CA SER A 285 -5.95 -7.77 -15.04
C SER A 285 -6.92 -7.56 -16.21
N LEU A 286 -7.75 -6.51 -16.15
CA LEU A 286 -8.67 -6.15 -17.22
C LEU A 286 -7.94 -5.55 -18.42
N ILE A 287 -6.96 -4.65 -18.17
CA ILE A 287 -6.11 -4.08 -19.23
C ILE A 287 -5.44 -5.19 -20.04
N ARG A 288 -4.78 -6.15 -19.37
CA ARG A 288 -4.12 -7.28 -20.03
C ARG A 288 -5.11 -8.19 -20.76
N HIS A 289 -6.32 -8.35 -20.22
CA HIS A 289 -7.37 -9.09 -20.91
C HIS A 289 -7.74 -8.42 -22.24
N ILE A 290 -7.94 -7.09 -22.25
CA ILE A 290 -8.24 -6.30 -23.45
C ILE A 290 -7.11 -6.39 -24.46
N LEU A 291 -5.85 -6.16 -24.03
CA LEU A 291 -4.68 -6.24 -24.89
C LEU A 291 -4.60 -7.57 -25.64
N ARG A 292 -4.83 -8.67 -24.92
CA ARG A 292 -4.77 -10.03 -25.47
C ARG A 292 -5.96 -10.37 -26.36
N MET A 293 -7.17 -9.97 -25.98
CA MET A 293 -8.40 -10.14 -26.76
C MET A 293 -8.31 -9.40 -28.11
N ARG A 294 -7.81 -8.16 -28.08
CA ARG A 294 -7.69 -7.28 -29.24
C ARG A 294 -6.38 -7.45 -30.01
N ARG A 295 -5.45 -8.27 -29.51
CA ARG A 295 -4.11 -8.49 -30.08
C ARG A 295 -3.36 -7.18 -30.32
N VAL A 296 -3.43 -6.28 -29.34
CA VAL A 296 -2.85 -4.94 -29.43
C VAL A 296 -1.33 -5.03 -29.27
N ASP A 297 -0.61 -4.42 -30.21
CA ASP A 297 0.82 -4.20 -30.09
C ASP A 297 1.10 -3.06 -29.10
N LEU A 298 1.96 -3.31 -28.11
CA LEU A 298 2.32 -2.34 -27.08
C LEU A 298 3.29 -1.26 -27.59
N ASP A 299 4.01 -1.53 -28.67
CA ASP A 299 4.92 -0.55 -29.28
C ASP A 299 4.21 0.41 -30.25
N ARG A 300 2.89 0.25 -30.43
CA ARG A 300 2.10 1.17 -31.25
C ARG A 300 2.17 2.61 -30.70
N PRO A 301 2.19 3.63 -31.57
CA PRO A 301 2.06 5.02 -31.13
C PRO A 301 0.74 5.27 -30.38
N PHE A 302 0.83 5.96 -29.25
CA PHE A 302 -0.28 6.37 -28.40
C PHE A 302 0.10 7.65 -27.63
N ALA A 303 -0.69 8.73 -27.78
CA ALA A 303 -0.47 10.01 -27.09
C ALA A 303 1.00 10.54 -27.13
N GLY A 304 1.68 10.38 -28.27
CA GLY A 304 3.08 10.82 -28.46
C GLY A 304 4.17 9.90 -27.89
N ARG A 305 3.78 8.76 -27.31
CA ARG A 305 4.65 7.69 -26.77
C ARG A 305 4.22 6.33 -27.33
N THR A 306 4.74 5.23 -26.80
CA THR A 306 4.13 3.91 -27.06
C THR A 306 2.99 3.62 -26.07
N LEU A 307 2.05 2.75 -26.45
CA LEU A 307 0.99 2.31 -25.53
C LEU A 307 1.56 1.64 -24.28
N GLY A 308 2.60 0.80 -24.45
CA GLY A 308 3.30 0.16 -23.34
C GLY A 308 3.91 1.16 -22.36
N GLU A 309 4.46 2.26 -22.86
CA GLU A 309 4.99 3.35 -22.03
C GLU A 309 3.90 4.06 -21.24
N VAL A 310 2.76 4.35 -21.86
CA VAL A 310 1.63 5.00 -21.18
C VAL A 310 1.01 4.07 -20.12
N LEU A 311 0.91 2.77 -20.42
CA LEU A 311 0.42 1.78 -19.47
C LEU A 311 1.41 1.49 -18.34
N LEU A 312 2.72 1.71 -18.52
CA LEU A 312 3.73 1.48 -17.49
C LEU A 312 4.16 2.75 -16.77
N GLU A 313 3.56 3.91 -17.09
CA GLU A 313 3.75 5.15 -16.34
C GLU A 313 3.57 4.88 -14.83
N PRO A 314 4.53 5.29 -13.97
CA PRO A 314 4.51 4.97 -12.56
C PRO A 314 3.36 5.68 -11.85
N THR A 315 2.86 5.04 -10.81
CA THR A 315 1.88 5.61 -9.89
C THR A 315 2.43 6.89 -9.27
N ARG A 316 1.59 7.93 -9.24
CA ARG A 316 1.95 9.24 -8.70
C ARG A 316 2.04 9.16 -7.17
N ILE A 317 3.10 9.71 -6.59
CA ILE A 317 3.30 9.81 -5.14
C ILE A 317 2.80 11.17 -4.67
N TYR A 318 1.78 11.20 -3.81
CA TYR A 318 1.11 12.44 -3.38
C TYR A 318 1.63 12.99 -2.05
N VAL A 319 2.61 12.34 -1.43
CA VAL A 319 3.07 12.65 -0.05
C VAL A 319 3.46 14.12 0.11
N ARG A 320 4.28 14.66 -0.80
CA ARG A 320 4.71 16.06 -0.73
C ARG A 320 3.52 17.04 -0.84
N ALA A 321 2.59 16.76 -1.75
CA ALA A 321 1.42 17.61 -1.98
C ALA A 321 0.50 17.61 -0.76
N LEU A 322 0.17 16.43 -0.24
CA LEU A 322 -0.73 16.29 0.90
C LEU A 322 -0.14 16.85 2.19
N ARG A 323 1.15 16.62 2.47
CA ARG A 323 1.79 17.20 3.65
C ARG A 323 1.77 18.73 3.63
N ALA A 324 2.07 19.33 2.48
CA ALA A 324 2.01 20.78 2.33
C ALA A 324 0.58 21.33 2.40
N LEU A 325 -0.43 20.50 2.10
CA LEU A 325 -1.84 20.85 2.24
C LEU A 325 -2.30 20.79 3.70
N TYR A 326 -1.86 19.78 4.46
CA TYR A 326 -2.15 19.65 5.91
C TYR A 326 -1.59 20.81 6.75
N GLU A 327 -0.57 21.50 6.24
CA GLU A 327 -0.03 22.71 6.85
C GLU A 327 -0.81 23.97 6.49
N ALA A 328 -1.59 23.95 5.40
CA ALA A 328 -2.21 25.13 4.80
C ALA A 328 -3.71 25.26 5.10
N VAL A 329 -4.44 24.15 5.16
CA VAL A 329 -5.90 24.11 5.35
C VAL A 329 -6.31 23.00 6.29
N ASP A 330 -7.56 23.04 6.74
CA ASP A 330 -8.11 21.97 7.56
C ASP A 330 -8.70 20.86 6.69
N VAL A 331 -7.96 19.75 6.57
CA VAL A 331 -8.38 18.60 5.76
C VAL A 331 -9.27 17.67 6.57
N HIS A 332 -10.52 17.51 6.15
CA HIS A 332 -11.50 16.67 6.85
C HIS A 332 -11.34 15.17 6.51
N ALA A 333 -11.01 14.84 5.26
CA ALA A 333 -10.77 13.48 4.80
C ALA A 333 -9.88 13.45 3.56
N VAL A 334 -9.21 12.31 3.33
CA VAL A 334 -8.45 12.03 2.11
C VAL A 334 -8.72 10.59 1.67
N ALA A 335 -9.05 10.39 0.39
CA ALA A 335 -9.25 9.07 -0.21
C ALA A 335 -8.23 8.82 -1.32
N HIS A 336 -7.40 7.78 -1.16
CA HIS A 336 -6.55 7.26 -2.23
C HIS A 336 -7.40 6.39 -3.17
N ILE A 337 -7.37 6.69 -4.47
CA ILE A 337 -8.25 6.06 -5.46
C ILE A 337 -7.52 4.88 -6.12
N THR A 338 -7.72 3.70 -5.56
CA THR A 338 -7.10 2.43 -5.97
C THR A 338 -8.12 1.48 -6.61
N GLY A 339 -7.97 0.16 -6.44
CA GLY A 339 -8.98 -0.82 -6.82
C GLY A 339 -10.34 -0.48 -6.22
N GLY A 340 -11.40 -0.54 -7.03
CA GLY A 340 -12.72 -0.04 -6.66
C GLY A 340 -13.02 1.41 -7.10
N GLY A 341 -12.02 2.12 -7.63
CA GLY A 341 -12.18 3.45 -8.21
C GLY A 341 -12.78 4.47 -7.24
N LEU A 342 -13.41 5.52 -7.76
CA LEU A 342 -14.09 6.52 -6.92
C LEU A 342 -15.24 5.89 -6.15
N THR A 343 -15.97 4.97 -6.79
CA THR A 343 -17.20 4.35 -6.28
C THR A 343 -16.99 3.65 -4.93
N GLU A 344 -15.88 2.91 -4.78
CA GLU A 344 -15.65 2.09 -3.58
C GLU A 344 -14.68 2.74 -2.58
N ASN A 345 -13.77 3.62 -3.03
CA ASN A 345 -12.75 4.20 -2.14
C ASN A 345 -13.24 5.45 -1.42
N LEU A 346 -13.95 6.34 -2.12
CA LEU A 346 -14.39 7.61 -1.52
C LEU A 346 -15.36 7.40 -0.34
N PRO A 347 -16.33 6.47 -0.38
CA PRO A 347 -17.21 6.22 0.77
C PRO A 347 -16.50 5.76 2.04
N ARG A 348 -15.30 5.16 1.95
CA ARG A 348 -14.57 4.63 3.12
C ARG A 348 -14.10 5.70 4.09
N VAL A 349 -14.06 6.96 3.65
CA VAL A 349 -13.57 8.10 4.43
C VAL A 349 -14.67 9.10 4.76
N LEU A 350 -15.92 8.75 4.46
CA LEU A 350 -17.10 9.57 4.72
C LEU A 350 -17.92 8.94 5.86
N PRO A 351 -18.53 9.74 6.74
CA PRO A 351 -19.42 9.22 7.77
C PRO A 351 -20.78 8.83 7.19
N ASP A 352 -21.52 7.99 7.94
CA ASP A 352 -22.93 7.74 7.67
C ASP A 352 -23.72 9.05 7.60
N GLY A 353 -24.80 9.06 6.80
CA GLY A 353 -25.60 10.27 6.61
C GLY A 353 -25.06 11.19 5.50
N THR A 354 -24.02 10.78 4.77
CA THR A 354 -23.40 11.58 3.72
C THR A 354 -23.33 10.87 2.36
N GLN A 355 -23.20 11.66 1.30
CA GLN A 355 -23.01 11.18 -0.08
C GLN A 355 -22.01 12.09 -0.78
N ALA A 356 -21.09 11.51 -1.55
CA ALA A 356 -20.24 12.28 -2.46
C ALA A 356 -21.00 12.52 -3.77
N SER A 357 -21.31 13.77 -4.07
CA SER A 357 -21.86 14.22 -5.36
C SER A 357 -20.70 14.61 -6.26
N ILE A 358 -20.46 13.80 -7.30
CA ILE A 358 -19.33 13.89 -8.21
C ILE A 358 -19.81 14.45 -9.54
N HIS A 359 -19.30 15.61 -9.95
CA HIS A 359 -19.65 16.23 -11.22
C HIS A 359 -18.75 15.64 -12.32
N GLN A 360 -19.27 14.74 -13.15
CA GLN A 360 -18.43 14.03 -14.15
C GLN A 360 -17.84 14.96 -15.21
N GLN A 361 -18.49 16.08 -15.47
CA GLN A 361 -18.01 17.10 -16.41
C GLN A 361 -16.88 17.98 -15.85
N SER A 362 -16.49 17.79 -14.59
CA SER A 362 -15.41 18.57 -13.96
C SER A 362 -14.02 18.19 -14.44
N TRP A 363 -13.86 17.04 -15.11
CA TRP A 363 -12.60 16.65 -15.75
C TRP A 363 -12.82 15.84 -17.02
N THR A 364 -11.79 15.78 -17.85
CA THR A 364 -11.72 14.88 -19.00
C THR A 364 -10.87 13.67 -18.61
N TRP A 365 -11.36 12.48 -18.94
CA TRP A 365 -10.58 11.27 -18.71
C TRP A 365 -9.30 11.31 -19.55
N PRO A 366 -8.14 10.93 -18.98
CA PRO A 366 -6.96 10.70 -19.80
C PRO A 366 -7.25 9.72 -20.94
N GLU A 367 -6.68 9.95 -22.13
CA GLU A 367 -6.95 9.20 -23.37
C GLU A 367 -6.88 7.68 -23.18
N ILE A 368 -6.02 7.20 -22.28
CA ILE A 368 -5.88 5.77 -21.99
C ILE A 368 -7.18 5.14 -21.47
N PHE A 369 -7.98 5.87 -20.68
CA PHE A 369 -9.24 5.34 -20.16
C PHE A 369 -10.35 5.33 -21.21
N GLU A 370 -10.40 6.35 -22.07
CA GLU A 370 -11.32 6.37 -23.22
C GLU A 370 -10.99 5.22 -24.17
N TRP A 371 -9.70 5.00 -24.42
CA TRP A 371 -9.21 3.88 -25.22
C TRP A 371 -9.57 2.53 -24.59
N LEU A 372 -9.32 2.35 -23.28
CA LEU A 372 -9.70 1.12 -22.57
C LEU A 372 -11.20 0.87 -22.60
N GLN A 373 -12.00 1.92 -22.43
CA GLN A 373 -13.45 1.83 -22.50
C GLN A 373 -13.91 1.35 -23.88
N ALA A 374 -13.40 1.98 -24.95
CA ALA A 374 -13.76 1.64 -26.32
C ALA A 374 -13.31 0.23 -26.71
N GLU A 375 -12.05 -0.13 -26.46
CA GLU A 375 -11.50 -1.44 -26.81
C GLU A 375 -12.10 -2.56 -25.97
N GLY A 376 -12.37 -2.30 -24.69
CA GLY A 376 -12.98 -3.26 -23.78
C GLY A 376 -14.51 -3.34 -23.88
N ASN A 377 -15.16 -2.38 -24.55
CA ASN A 377 -16.61 -2.20 -24.52
C ASN A 377 -17.15 -2.19 -23.07
N ILE A 378 -16.52 -1.37 -22.22
CA ILE A 378 -16.79 -1.32 -20.77
C ILE A 378 -17.84 -0.25 -20.49
N GLU A 379 -18.86 -0.59 -19.71
CA GLU A 379 -19.85 0.38 -19.24
C GLU A 379 -19.20 1.46 -18.35
N THR A 380 -19.65 2.70 -18.45
CA THR A 380 -19.09 3.83 -17.69
C THR A 380 -19.06 3.57 -16.18
N GLY A 381 -20.10 2.94 -15.62
CA GLY A 381 -20.14 2.57 -14.21
C GLY A 381 -19.03 1.60 -13.81
N GLU A 382 -18.73 0.62 -14.66
CA GLU A 382 -17.66 -0.35 -14.43
C GLU A 382 -16.27 0.29 -14.63
N MET A 383 -16.14 1.25 -15.55
CA MET A 383 -14.92 2.06 -15.68
C MET A 383 -14.60 2.81 -14.37
N LEU A 384 -15.59 3.51 -13.81
CA LEU A 384 -15.46 4.30 -12.58
C LEU A 384 -15.30 3.45 -11.31
N ARG A 385 -15.68 2.17 -11.36
CA ARG A 385 -15.50 1.19 -10.29
C ARG A 385 -14.19 0.41 -10.41
N THR A 386 -13.66 0.23 -11.62
CA THR A 386 -12.40 -0.52 -11.82
C THR A 386 -11.18 0.39 -11.80
N PHE A 387 -11.29 1.55 -12.45
CA PHE A 387 -10.19 2.46 -12.68
C PHE A 387 -10.36 3.77 -11.92
N ASN A 388 -9.26 4.48 -11.77
CA ASN A 388 -9.23 5.81 -11.18
C ASN A 388 -9.73 6.91 -12.17
N CYS A 389 -9.84 6.58 -13.46
CA CYS A 389 -10.31 7.45 -14.54
C CYS A 389 -9.70 8.86 -14.57
N GLY A 390 -8.45 9.02 -14.13
CA GLY A 390 -7.75 10.30 -14.08
C GLY A 390 -7.65 10.94 -12.70
N VAL A 391 -8.28 10.37 -11.68
CA VAL A 391 -8.31 10.89 -10.30
C VAL A 391 -7.56 9.94 -9.38
N GLY A 392 -6.34 10.28 -8.94
CA GLY A 392 -5.58 9.39 -8.05
C GLY A 392 -5.82 9.62 -6.56
N MET A 393 -6.28 10.81 -6.18
CA MET A 393 -6.54 11.19 -4.80
C MET A 393 -7.73 12.15 -4.73
N VAL A 394 -8.55 12.04 -3.70
CA VAL A 394 -9.61 13.02 -3.38
C VAL A 394 -9.43 13.55 -1.97
N VAL A 395 -9.57 14.86 -1.78
CA VAL A 395 -9.47 15.55 -0.49
C VAL A 395 -10.79 16.24 -0.20
N ALA A 396 -11.32 16.07 1.01
CA ALA A 396 -12.46 16.83 1.52
C ALA A 396 -11.97 17.97 2.43
N VAL A 397 -12.43 19.19 2.14
CA VAL A 397 -12.16 20.40 2.93
C VAL A 397 -13.43 21.21 3.09
N ASP A 398 -13.47 22.11 4.08
CA ASP A 398 -14.54 23.10 4.16
C ASP A 398 -14.61 23.93 2.87
N GLU A 399 -15.83 24.28 2.46
CA GLU A 399 -16.09 25.10 1.27
C GLU A 399 -15.25 26.39 1.23
N SER A 400 -15.10 27.07 2.37
CA SER A 400 -14.36 28.33 2.46
C SER A 400 -12.86 28.18 2.26
N GLN A 401 -12.33 26.95 2.38
CA GLN A 401 -10.91 26.64 2.22
C GLN A 401 -10.58 26.01 0.86
N ALA A 402 -11.58 25.70 0.03
CA ALA A 402 -11.40 25.02 -1.25
C ALA A 402 -10.42 25.74 -2.20
N GLU A 403 -10.55 27.05 -2.36
CA GLU A 403 -9.67 27.83 -3.23
C GLU A 403 -8.23 27.91 -2.70
N ALA A 404 -8.07 28.07 -1.38
CA ALA A 404 -6.74 28.07 -0.76
C ALA A 404 -6.04 26.72 -0.92
N ALA A 405 -6.79 25.63 -0.77
CA ALA A 405 -6.29 24.28 -1.01
C ALA A 405 -5.85 24.07 -2.46
N LEU A 406 -6.67 24.47 -3.44
CA LEU A 406 -6.34 24.38 -4.87
C LEU A 406 -5.11 25.23 -5.24
N GLN A 407 -5.04 26.46 -4.73
CA GLN A 407 -3.89 27.33 -4.93
C GLN A 407 -2.61 26.68 -4.38
N ARG A 408 -2.68 26.12 -3.17
CA ARG A 408 -1.52 25.45 -2.55
C ARG A 408 -1.03 24.25 -3.36
N LEU A 409 -1.96 23.46 -3.90
CA LEU A 409 -1.63 22.32 -4.77
C LEU A 409 -1.02 22.79 -6.10
N ALA A 410 -1.55 23.87 -6.69
CA ALA A 410 -1.02 24.45 -7.93
C ALA A 410 0.41 24.99 -7.76
N GLU A 411 0.74 25.62 -6.63
CA GLU A 411 2.11 26.07 -6.31
C GLU A 411 3.13 24.93 -6.27
N LEU A 412 2.68 23.70 -6.00
CA LEU A 412 3.50 22.50 -5.98
C LEU A 412 3.56 21.80 -7.35
N GLY A 413 2.88 22.34 -8.37
CA GLY A 413 2.79 21.77 -9.70
C GLY A 413 1.79 20.61 -9.80
N GLU A 414 0.90 20.44 -8.82
CA GLU A 414 -0.17 19.46 -8.90
C GLU A 414 -1.29 19.95 -9.80
N ARG A 415 -1.85 19.03 -10.61
CA ARG A 415 -3.11 19.27 -11.30
C ARG A 415 -4.24 18.85 -10.38
N ALA A 416 -4.82 19.82 -9.70
CA ALA A 416 -5.96 19.63 -8.83
C ALA A 416 -7.15 20.46 -9.29
N TRP A 417 -8.35 19.95 -9.06
CA TRP A 417 -9.59 20.64 -9.40
C TRP A 417 -10.69 20.24 -8.44
N ARG A 418 -11.76 21.02 -8.44
CA ARG A 418 -12.97 20.66 -7.70
C ARG A 418 -13.76 19.60 -8.46
N ILE A 419 -13.84 18.40 -7.89
CA ILE A 419 -14.56 17.27 -8.51
C ILE A 419 -16.03 17.22 -8.08
N GLY A 420 -16.37 17.83 -6.95
CA GLY A 420 -17.71 17.75 -6.41
C GLY A 420 -17.86 18.33 -5.02
N ARG A 421 -18.81 17.77 -4.26
CA ARG A 421 -19.07 18.13 -2.87
C ARG A 421 -19.68 16.98 -2.09
N VAL A 422 -19.60 17.05 -0.77
CA VAL A 422 -20.36 16.18 0.13
C VAL A 422 -21.78 16.75 0.28
N VAL A 423 -22.78 15.89 0.18
CA VAL A 423 -24.19 16.22 0.40
C VAL A 423 -24.78 15.31 1.47
N GLU A 424 -25.87 15.76 2.09
CA GLU A 424 -26.63 14.94 3.03
C GLU A 424 -27.35 13.80 2.30
N ALA A 425 -27.38 12.61 2.91
CA ALA A 425 -28.08 11.45 2.38
C ALA A 425 -28.45 10.48 3.50
N GLU A 426 -29.50 9.68 3.31
CA GLU A 426 -29.82 8.61 4.26
C GLU A 426 -28.91 7.39 4.07
N GLY A 427 -28.54 6.75 5.19
CA GLY A 427 -27.85 5.46 5.23
C GLY A 427 -26.32 5.54 5.11
N PRO A 428 -25.67 4.43 4.71
CA PRO A 428 -24.23 4.37 4.56
C PRO A 428 -23.73 5.30 3.44
N PRO A 429 -22.48 5.77 3.53
CA PRO A 429 -21.90 6.66 2.55
C PRO A 429 -21.86 6.02 1.16
N ARG A 430 -22.09 6.83 0.12
CA ARG A 430 -22.07 6.39 -1.27
C ARG A 430 -21.64 7.50 -2.22
N VAL A 431 -21.27 7.12 -3.44
CA VAL A 431 -21.02 8.06 -4.54
C VAL A 431 -22.27 8.20 -5.40
N ARG A 432 -22.58 9.44 -5.80
CA ARG A 432 -23.53 9.77 -6.86
C ARG A 432 -22.79 10.53 -7.94
N TYR A 433 -22.90 10.04 -9.17
CA TYR A 433 -22.34 10.68 -10.33
C TYR A 433 -23.40 11.56 -10.99
N ASP A 434 -23.14 12.87 -11.04
CA ASP A 434 -23.99 13.92 -11.61
C ASP A 434 -23.51 14.34 -13.01
#